data_AF-A0A535ZUA9-F1
#
_entry.id   AF-A0A535ZUA9-F1
#
_cell.length_a   1.000
_cell.length_b   1.000
_cell.length_c   1.000
_cell.angle_alpha   90.00
_cell.angle_beta   90.00
_cell.angle_gamma   90.00
#
_symmetry.space_group_name_H-M   'P 1'
#
loop_
_entity.id
_entity.type
_entity.pdbx_description
1 polymer ?
#
loop_
_entity_poly.entity_id
_entity_poly.type
_entity_poly.pdbx_seq_one_letter_code
_entity_poly.pdbx_strand_id
1 'polypeptide(L)'
;MSPVRRFLVRAALVVLLVLSALPSTLGPNRAAPTARVVRPTPTPAATLAPAATPSVAQPDAGPTPLSLDVAVGQMMAASFGGPSITDGLRHLILDQKVGTVLIFSDNFTDATSLLRLTTQLQRLGREAGLPAPLLVAVDEEGGRVMRIHNGVAALPSELELGARGPQGVREAVAAMASGLHGLGIQLDLAPVADLRSNPADAVIGDRSFGGDPGLVGPLVAAAVNGLHDGGVAATLKHFPGLGGAAGDPHSAMPSDGESLARWAATQARSFAAGIDA
;
A
#
# COMPACT_ATOMS: atom_id res chain seq x y z
N MET A 1 19.97 -20.38 -48.44
CA MET A 1 18.65 -21.07 -48.48
C MET A 1 17.57 -20.02 -48.58
N SER A 2 16.61 -20.17 -49.50
CA SER A 2 15.54 -19.16 -49.69
C SER A 2 14.64 -19.05 -48.45
N PRO A 3 14.03 -17.88 -48.21
CA PRO A 3 13.13 -17.65 -47.07
C PRO A 3 11.97 -18.66 -47.03
N VAL A 4 11.47 -19.10 -48.18
CA VAL A 4 10.43 -20.14 -48.32
C VAL A 4 10.90 -21.50 -47.77
N ARG A 5 12.17 -21.86 -47.99
CA ARG A 5 12.74 -23.12 -47.52
C ARG A 5 12.97 -23.14 -46.00
N ARG A 6 13.17 -21.96 -45.38
CA ARG A 6 13.27 -21.82 -43.92
C ARG A 6 11.91 -21.93 -43.23
N PHE A 7 10.84 -21.45 -43.88
CA PHE A 7 9.49 -21.57 -43.37
C PHE A 7 8.98 -23.02 -43.38
N LEU A 8 9.22 -23.75 -44.47
CA LEU A 8 8.81 -25.16 -44.59
C LEU A 8 9.54 -26.10 -43.61
N VAL A 9 10.82 -25.86 -43.33
CA VAL A 9 11.58 -26.64 -42.33
C VAL A 9 11.07 -26.36 -40.91
N ARG A 10 10.70 -25.12 -40.59
CA ARG A 10 10.13 -24.76 -39.28
C ARG A 10 8.71 -25.29 -39.10
N ALA A 11 7.89 -25.30 -40.14
CA ALA A 11 6.55 -25.89 -40.09
C ALA A 11 6.58 -27.43 -39.91
N ALA A 12 7.51 -28.13 -40.56
CA ALA A 12 7.67 -29.58 -40.40
C ALA A 12 8.16 -29.97 -38.99
N LEU A 13 8.98 -29.15 -38.34
CA LEU A 13 9.47 -29.36 -36.97
C LEU A 13 8.37 -29.15 -35.91
N VAL A 14 7.41 -28.25 -36.16
CA VAL A 14 6.27 -28.01 -35.26
C VAL A 14 5.22 -29.13 -35.36
N VAL A 15 5.01 -29.70 -36.55
CA VAL A 15 4.09 -30.85 -36.74
C VAL A 15 4.66 -32.14 -36.13
N LEU A 16 5.98 -32.33 -36.12
CA LEU A 16 6.62 -33.50 -35.49
C LEU A 16 6.60 -33.46 -33.95
N LEU A 17 6.55 -32.27 -33.34
CA LEU A 17 6.56 -32.10 -31.88
C LEU A 17 5.16 -32.27 -31.24
N VAL A 18 4.08 -32.10 -32.00
CA VAL A 18 2.69 -32.26 -31.51
C VAL A 18 2.22 -33.73 -31.54
N LEU A 19 2.91 -34.64 -32.23
CA LEU A 19 2.52 -36.05 -32.33
C LEU A 19 3.10 -36.98 -31.24
N SER A 20 3.84 -36.48 -30.24
CA SER A 20 4.53 -37.32 -29.24
C SER A 20 4.00 -37.26 -27.81
N ALA A 21 2.85 -36.62 -27.58
CA ALA A 21 2.23 -36.55 -26.24
C ALA A 21 0.80 -37.11 -26.24
N LEU A 22 0.67 -38.43 -26.42
CA LEU A 22 -0.54 -39.19 -26.13
C LEU A 22 -0.20 -40.35 -25.17
N PRO A 23 -0.56 -40.29 -23.88
CA PRO A 23 -0.59 -41.48 -23.05
C PRO A 23 -1.82 -42.31 -23.40
N SER A 24 -1.56 -43.49 -23.97
CA SER A 24 -2.52 -44.58 -24.12
C SER A 24 -2.54 -45.39 -22.83
N THR A 25 -3.65 -45.43 -22.10
CA THR A 25 -3.95 -46.56 -21.18
C THR A 25 -5.46 -46.85 -21.14
N LEU A 26 -5.89 -47.77 -22.00
CA LEU A 26 -7.07 -48.60 -21.75
C LEU A 26 -6.61 -49.83 -20.96
N GLY A 27 -7.22 -50.06 -19.80
CA GLY A 27 -7.15 -51.31 -19.02
C GLY A 27 -8.56 -51.74 -18.60
N PRO A 28 -8.82 -53.05 -18.40
CA PRO A 28 -10.16 -53.61 -18.54
C PRO A 28 -11.07 -53.36 -17.33
N ASN A 29 -12.35 -53.21 -17.63
CA ASN A 29 -13.47 -53.05 -16.70
C ASN A 29 -13.69 -54.34 -15.89
N ARG A 30 -13.52 -54.28 -14.56
CA ARG A 30 -13.92 -55.34 -13.62
C ARG A 30 -14.99 -54.79 -12.69
N ALA A 31 -16.21 -55.31 -12.83
CA ALA A 31 -17.32 -55.04 -11.91
C ALA A 31 -17.29 -56.01 -10.72
N ALA A 32 -17.58 -55.47 -9.52
CA ALA A 32 -18.32 -56.08 -8.38
C ALA A 32 -17.83 -55.52 -7.02
N PRO A 33 -18.59 -55.63 -5.91
CA PRO A 33 -20.04 -55.77 -5.72
C PRO A 33 -20.65 -54.65 -4.85
N THR A 34 -21.97 -54.52 -4.89
CA THR A 34 -22.75 -53.60 -4.05
C THR A 34 -22.64 -53.93 -2.56
N ALA A 35 -22.11 -53.00 -1.76
CA ALA A 35 -22.12 -53.10 -0.30
C ALA A 35 -23.52 -52.75 0.25
N ARG A 36 -24.10 -53.68 1.01
CA ARG A 36 -25.37 -53.54 1.71
C ARG A 36 -25.15 -52.73 2.99
N VAL A 37 -25.71 -51.54 3.07
CA VAL A 37 -25.71 -50.72 4.30
C VAL A 37 -26.63 -51.39 5.34
N VAL A 38 -26.05 -51.89 6.42
CA VAL A 38 -26.78 -52.33 7.62
C VAL A 38 -26.85 -51.14 8.59
N ARG A 39 -28.06 -50.70 8.94
CA ARG A 39 -28.27 -49.69 9.99
C ARG A 39 -28.01 -50.34 11.36
N PRO A 40 -27.20 -49.73 12.25
CA PRO A 40 -27.18 -50.13 13.65
C PRO A 40 -28.47 -49.68 14.37
N THR A 41 -28.99 -50.54 15.23
CA THR A 41 -30.10 -50.30 16.15
C THR A 41 -29.65 -49.35 17.27
N PRO A 42 -30.47 -48.35 17.69
CA PRO A 42 -30.09 -47.45 18.78
C PRO A 42 -30.18 -48.17 20.14
N THR A 43 -29.10 -48.10 20.91
CA THR A 43 -29.10 -48.36 22.36
C THR A 43 -29.70 -47.15 23.09
N PRO A 44 -30.62 -47.31 24.05
CA PRO A 44 -31.17 -46.18 24.78
C PRO A 44 -30.11 -45.61 25.74
N ALA A 45 -29.66 -44.39 25.47
CA ALA A 45 -28.80 -43.62 26.38
C ALA A 45 -29.68 -42.76 27.31
N ALA A 46 -29.34 -42.80 28.60
CA ALA A 46 -30.08 -42.25 29.72
C ALA A 46 -30.33 -40.73 29.62
N THR A 47 -31.52 -40.32 30.05
CA THR A 47 -31.92 -38.92 30.23
C THR A 47 -31.03 -38.24 31.27
N LEU A 48 -30.19 -37.30 30.83
CA LEU A 48 -29.55 -36.32 31.69
C LEU A 48 -30.43 -35.08 31.75
N ALA A 49 -30.73 -34.61 32.97
CA ALA A 49 -31.48 -33.39 33.22
C ALA A 49 -30.79 -32.17 32.58
N PRO A 50 -31.53 -31.16 32.10
CA PRO A 50 -30.93 -30.01 31.44
C PRO A 50 -30.12 -29.20 32.46
N ALA A 51 -28.81 -29.11 32.22
CA ALA A 51 -27.94 -28.18 32.94
C ALA A 51 -28.41 -26.75 32.63
N ALA A 52 -28.51 -25.91 33.67
CA ALA A 52 -28.80 -24.50 33.52
C ALA A 52 -27.74 -23.86 32.61
N THR A 53 -28.18 -23.32 31.47
CA THR A 53 -27.35 -22.52 30.58
C THR A 53 -26.82 -21.32 31.35
N PRO A 54 -25.49 -21.10 31.42
CA PRO A 54 -24.97 -19.85 31.95
C PRO A 54 -25.44 -18.72 31.03
N SER A 55 -26.04 -17.69 31.62
CA SER A 55 -26.38 -16.45 30.93
C SER A 55 -25.12 -15.88 30.30
N VAL A 56 -25.02 -15.96 28.97
CA VAL A 56 -23.99 -15.25 28.22
C VAL A 56 -24.28 -13.77 28.44
N ALA A 57 -23.44 -13.09 29.21
CA ALA A 57 -23.45 -11.64 29.30
C ALA A 57 -23.41 -11.10 27.86
N GLN A 58 -24.39 -10.26 27.50
CA GLN A 58 -24.34 -9.60 26.21
C GLN A 58 -23.00 -8.85 26.11
N PRO A 59 -22.25 -8.97 25.01
CA PRO A 59 -21.08 -8.13 24.81
C PRO A 59 -21.57 -6.67 24.86
N ASP A 60 -20.86 -5.85 25.64
CA ASP A 60 -21.07 -4.40 25.63
C ASP A 60 -21.21 -3.95 24.18
N ALA A 61 -22.30 -3.23 23.88
CA ALA A 61 -22.53 -2.70 22.56
C ALA A 61 -21.32 -1.83 22.21
N GLY A 62 -20.45 -2.34 21.34
CA GLY A 62 -19.35 -1.58 20.77
C GLY A 62 -19.87 -0.29 20.14
N PRO A 63 -18.98 0.66 19.80
CA PRO A 63 -19.39 1.92 19.19
C PRO A 63 -20.34 1.65 18.02
N THR A 64 -21.45 2.38 17.98
CA THR A 64 -22.45 2.27 16.92
C THR A 64 -21.73 2.35 15.56
N PRO A 65 -21.97 1.39 14.65
CA PRO A 65 -21.37 1.43 13.32
C PRO A 65 -21.67 2.77 12.64
N LEU A 66 -20.65 3.36 11.99
CA LEU A 66 -20.85 4.56 11.17
C LEU A 66 -21.93 4.30 10.12
N SER A 67 -22.69 5.34 9.75
CA SER A 67 -23.51 5.24 8.55
C SER A 67 -22.63 4.98 7.33
N LEU A 68 -23.19 4.33 6.30
CA LEU A 68 -22.44 4.03 5.09
C LEU A 68 -21.85 5.30 4.45
N ASP A 69 -22.60 6.40 4.43
CA ASP A 69 -22.14 7.68 3.87
C ASP A 69 -20.91 8.22 4.63
N VAL A 70 -20.94 8.18 5.95
CA VAL A 70 -19.78 8.59 6.77
C VAL A 70 -18.62 7.64 6.54
N ALA A 71 -18.86 6.33 6.53
CA ALA A 71 -17.81 5.33 6.30
C ALA A 71 -17.12 5.53 4.94
N VAL A 72 -17.88 5.76 3.87
CA VAL A 72 -17.33 6.06 2.54
C VAL A 72 -16.55 7.37 2.57
N GLY A 73 -17.08 8.44 3.17
CA GLY A 73 -16.37 9.71 3.30
C GLY A 73 -15.00 9.54 3.99
N GLN A 74 -14.92 8.74 5.04
CA GLN A 74 -13.67 8.45 5.76
C GLN A 74 -12.66 7.64 4.94
N MET A 75 -13.05 7.02 3.82
CA MET A 75 -12.15 6.33 2.88
C MET A 75 -11.65 7.23 1.74
N MET A 76 -12.16 8.46 1.64
CA MET A 76 -11.81 9.39 0.57
C MET A 76 -10.73 10.38 1.00
N ALA A 77 -9.85 10.70 0.07
CA ALA A 77 -8.93 11.83 0.17
C ALA A 77 -9.30 12.89 -0.88
N ALA A 78 -9.22 14.17 -0.51
CA ALA A 78 -9.45 15.29 -1.41
C ALA A 78 -8.25 16.25 -1.44
N SER A 79 -8.05 16.93 -2.56
CA SER A 79 -7.11 18.04 -2.68
C SER A 79 -7.84 19.26 -3.26
N PHE A 80 -7.15 20.40 -3.26
CA PHE A 80 -7.69 21.68 -3.73
C PHE A 80 -6.56 22.55 -4.26
N GLY A 81 -6.88 23.52 -5.11
CA GLY A 81 -5.90 24.44 -5.70
C GLY A 81 -5.77 25.75 -4.93
N GLY A 82 -4.54 26.26 -4.83
CA GLY A 82 -4.22 27.55 -4.24
C GLY A 82 -4.22 27.58 -2.71
N PRO A 83 -3.85 28.73 -2.10
CA PRO A 83 -3.49 28.81 -0.68
C PRO A 83 -4.67 28.96 0.29
N SER A 84 -5.90 28.86 -0.22
CA SER A 84 -7.13 29.10 0.52
C SER A 84 -8.07 27.94 0.34
N ILE A 85 -8.68 27.49 1.44
CA ILE A 85 -9.72 26.45 1.42
C ILE A 85 -10.87 26.90 0.51
N THR A 86 -11.15 26.12 -0.52
CA THR A 86 -12.21 26.40 -1.50
C THR A 86 -13.58 25.97 -0.99
N ASP A 87 -14.65 26.55 -1.54
CA ASP A 87 -16.02 26.10 -1.23
C ASP A 87 -16.25 24.64 -1.60
N GLY A 88 -15.60 24.16 -2.66
CA GLY A 88 -15.62 22.74 -3.05
C GLY A 88 -15.03 21.84 -1.97
N LEU A 89 -13.87 22.20 -1.40
CA LEU A 89 -13.30 21.43 -0.31
C LEU A 89 -14.16 21.49 0.96
N ARG A 90 -14.74 22.66 1.27
CA ARG A 90 -15.67 22.79 2.40
C ARG A 90 -16.87 21.85 2.25
N HIS A 91 -17.47 21.78 1.06
CA HIS A 91 -18.56 20.86 0.78
C HIS A 91 -18.15 19.38 0.99
N LEU A 92 -16.97 19.00 0.49
CA LEU A 92 -16.46 17.63 0.65
C LEU A 92 -16.26 17.25 2.13
N ILE A 93 -15.75 18.17 2.95
CA ILE A 93 -15.52 17.90 4.39
C ILE A 93 -16.85 17.95 5.17
N LEU A 94 -17.62 19.03 5.03
CA LEU A 94 -18.81 19.30 5.84
C LEU A 94 -19.98 18.38 5.48
N ASP A 95 -20.21 18.16 4.18
CA ASP A 95 -21.40 17.45 3.70
C ASP A 95 -21.09 16.00 3.31
N GLN A 96 -19.96 15.75 2.62
CA GLN A 96 -19.56 14.40 2.18
C GLN A 96 -18.67 13.66 3.18
N LYS A 97 -18.34 14.29 4.32
CA LYS A 97 -17.58 13.68 5.43
C LYS A 97 -16.24 13.10 4.99
N VAL A 98 -15.55 13.75 4.04
CA VAL A 98 -14.20 13.36 3.61
C VAL A 98 -13.25 13.32 4.81
N GLY A 99 -12.52 12.22 4.96
CA GLY A 99 -11.62 11.96 6.10
C GLY A 99 -10.19 12.47 5.93
N THR A 100 -9.74 12.69 4.69
CA THR A 100 -8.34 13.05 4.40
C THR A 100 -8.25 14.21 3.43
N VAL A 101 -7.33 15.14 3.70
CA VAL A 101 -6.95 16.22 2.78
C VAL A 101 -5.48 16.09 2.41
N LEU A 102 -5.19 15.95 1.12
CA LEU A 102 -3.84 15.96 0.57
C LEU A 102 -3.48 17.38 0.13
N ILE A 103 -2.37 17.89 0.66
CA ILE A 103 -1.85 19.22 0.34
C ILE A 103 -0.63 19.16 -0.60
N PHE A 104 -0.51 20.18 -1.43
CA PHE A 104 0.61 20.41 -2.35
C PHE A 104 1.24 21.79 -2.10
N SER A 105 2.37 22.06 -2.78
CA SER A 105 3.14 23.30 -2.60
C SER A 105 2.38 24.58 -2.94
N ASP A 106 1.31 24.53 -3.73
CA ASP A 106 0.49 25.70 -4.04
C ASP A 106 -0.54 26.03 -2.94
N ASN A 107 -0.70 25.17 -1.93
CA ASN A 107 -1.63 25.37 -0.81
C ASN A 107 -1.06 26.24 0.32
N PHE A 108 0.23 26.55 0.31
CA PHE A 108 0.88 27.39 1.33
C PHE A 108 2.08 28.13 0.75
N THR A 109 2.51 29.20 1.42
CA THR A 109 3.67 30.01 1.01
C THR A 109 4.87 29.85 1.93
N ASP A 110 4.61 29.45 3.18
CA ASP A 110 5.58 29.30 4.26
C ASP A 110 4.99 28.47 5.42
N ALA A 111 5.83 28.13 6.40
CA ALA A 111 5.45 27.36 7.59
C ALA A 111 4.29 27.99 8.39
N THR A 112 4.21 29.31 8.46
CA THR A 112 3.14 30.01 9.21
C THR A 112 1.81 29.86 8.48
N SER A 113 1.81 30.01 7.17
CA SER A 113 0.63 29.81 6.33
C SER A 113 0.16 28.36 6.33
N LEU A 114 1.09 27.39 6.36
CA LEU A 114 0.79 25.97 6.46
C LEU A 114 0.15 25.63 7.80
N LEU A 115 0.74 26.06 8.92
CA LEU A 115 0.16 25.83 10.25
C LEU A 115 -1.25 26.45 10.38
N ARG A 116 -1.46 27.63 9.78
CA ARG A 116 -2.78 28.25 9.72
C ARG A 116 -3.76 27.40 8.92
N LEU A 117 -3.35 26.91 7.75
CA LEU A 117 -4.17 26.04 6.89
C LEU A 117 -4.57 24.76 7.63
N THR A 118 -3.61 24.04 8.21
CA THR A 118 -3.88 22.78 8.93
C THR A 118 -4.77 23.02 10.14
N THR A 119 -4.59 24.12 10.87
CA THR A 119 -5.49 24.53 11.97
C THR A 119 -6.93 24.77 11.47
N GLN A 120 -7.10 25.41 10.32
CA GLN A 120 -8.42 25.64 9.71
C GLN A 120 -9.07 24.33 9.26
N LEU A 121 -8.30 23.42 8.65
CA LEU A 121 -8.75 22.08 8.25
C LEU A 121 -9.22 21.26 9.47
N GLN A 122 -8.46 21.28 10.57
CA GLN A 122 -8.86 20.62 11.82
C GLN A 122 -10.15 21.21 12.40
N ARG A 123 -10.35 22.53 12.30
CA ARG A 123 -11.61 23.17 12.70
C ARG A 123 -12.78 22.69 11.82
N LEU A 124 -12.59 22.58 10.52
CA LEU A 124 -13.63 22.07 9.61
C LEU A 124 -13.99 20.60 9.90
N GLY A 125 -13.00 19.74 10.17
CA GLY A 125 -13.27 18.36 10.57
C GLY A 125 -14.12 18.26 11.84
N ARG A 126 -13.85 19.11 12.84
CA ARG A 126 -14.69 19.21 14.05
C ARG A 126 -16.08 19.75 13.76
N GLU A 127 -16.19 20.80 12.94
CA GLU A 127 -17.46 21.39 12.51
C GLU A 127 -18.33 20.38 11.75
N ALA A 128 -17.71 19.54 10.91
CA ALA A 128 -18.38 18.45 10.21
C ALA A 128 -18.84 17.32 11.14
N GLY A 129 -18.37 17.26 12.39
CA GLY A 129 -18.64 16.15 13.31
C GLY A 129 -18.03 14.84 12.81
N LEU A 130 -16.83 14.88 12.21
CA LEU A 130 -16.14 13.67 11.77
C LEU A 130 -15.89 12.71 12.95
N PRO A 131 -15.93 11.39 12.73
CA PRO A 131 -15.72 10.40 13.80
C PRO A 131 -14.27 10.36 14.31
N ALA A 132 -13.33 10.92 13.55
CA ALA A 132 -11.93 11.09 13.91
C ALA A 132 -11.41 12.47 13.43
N PRO A 133 -10.28 12.97 13.96
CA PRO A 133 -9.64 14.15 13.39
C PRO A 133 -9.37 13.98 11.90
N LEU A 134 -9.60 15.04 11.12
CA LEU A 134 -9.33 15.05 9.69
C LEU A 134 -7.83 14.80 9.47
N LEU A 135 -7.46 13.84 8.61
CA LEU A 135 -6.06 13.60 8.27
C LEU A 135 -5.60 14.65 7.28
N VAL A 136 -4.48 15.31 7.57
CA VAL A 136 -3.76 16.14 6.59
C VAL A 136 -2.53 15.37 6.12
N ALA A 137 -2.47 15.15 4.80
CA ALA A 137 -1.44 14.37 4.13
C ALA A 137 -0.56 15.23 3.22
N VAL A 138 0.70 14.85 3.05
CA VAL A 138 1.66 15.48 2.14
C VAL A 138 2.56 14.42 1.48
N ASP A 139 3.21 14.74 0.36
CA ASP A 139 4.33 13.96 -0.20
C ASP A 139 5.66 14.62 0.19
N GLU A 140 6.23 14.30 1.35
CA GLU A 140 7.50 14.85 1.86
C GLU A 140 8.62 13.79 1.91
N GLU A 141 8.99 13.24 0.74
CA GLU A 141 10.03 12.21 0.64
C GLU A 141 11.45 12.74 0.90
N GLY A 142 11.67 14.02 0.58
CA GLY A 142 13.00 14.61 0.47
C GLY A 142 13.48 14.72 -0.98
N GLY A 143 14.69 15.24 -1.16
CA GLY A 143 15.27 15.47 -2.49
C GLY A 143 14.35 16.30 -3.39
N ARG A 144 13.99 15.76 -4.56
CA ARG A 144 13.12 16.44 -5.53
C ARG A 144 11.62 16.35 -5.23
N VAL A 145 11.20 15.52 -4.28
CA VAL A 145 9.81 15.41 -3.82
C VAL A 145 9.74 15.89 -2.37
N MET A 146 9.98 17.19 -2.22
CA MET A 146 9.95 17.91 -0.96
C MET A 146 9.05 19.12 -1.18
N ARG A 147 8.02 19.30 -0.35
CA ARG A 147 7.06 20.40 -0.47
C ARG A 147 7.37 21.50 0.55
N ILE A 148 7.94 21.16 1.69
CA ILE A 148 8.10 22.05 2.84
C ILE A 148 9.58 22.35 3.07
N HIS A 149 10.05 23.46 2.49
CA HIS A 149 11.45 23.87 2.59
C HIS A 149 11.81 24.62 3.88
N ASN A 150 10.82 25.10 4.62
CA ASN A 150 11.00 25.91 5.83
C ASN A 150 10.17 25.33 6.97
N GLY A 151 10.76 25.21 8.17
CA GLY A 151 10.10 24.68 9.36
C GLY A 151 10.16 23.16 9.53
N VAL A 152 10.78 22.45 8.58
CA VAL A 152 10.99 21.01 8.59
C VAL A 152 12.45 20.74 8.20
N ALA A 153 13.06 19.67 8.74
CA ALA A 153 14.40 19.26 8.36
C ALA A 153 14.42 18.79 6.90
N ALA A 154 15.22 19.44 6.06
CA ALA A 154 15.37 19.02 4.67
C ALA A 154 16.12 17.68 4.59
N LEU A 155 15.53 16.71 3.90
CA LEU A 155 16.16 15.43 3.60
C LEU A 155 16.73 15.44 2.17
N PRO A 156 17.89 14.82 1.93
CA PRO A 156 18.32 14.52 0.57
C PRO A 156 17.40 13.45 -0.04
N SER A 157 17.63 13.04 -1.30
CA SER A 157 16.90 11.91 -1.86
C SER A 157 17.15 10.63 -1.07
N GLU A 158 16.24 9.66 -1.11
CA GLU A 158 16.41 8.40 -0.38
C GLU A 158 17.71 7.67 -0.79
N LEU A 159 18.10 7.73 -2.07
CA LEU A 159 19.36 7.15 -2.53
C LEU A 159 20.58 7.72 -1.78
N GLU A 160 20.60 9.03 -1.54
CA GLU A 160 21.67 9.69 -0.78
C GLU A 160 21.50 9.46 0.73
N LEU A 161 20.26 9.53 1.24
CA LEU A 161 19.95 9.33 2.65
C LEU A 161 20.35 7.94 3.13
N GLY A 162 20.16 6.92 2.28
CA GLY A 162 20.50 5.53 2.56
C GLY A 162 21.97 5.30 2.88
N ALA A 163 22.88 6.16 2.41
CA ALA A 163 24.31 6.08 2.73
C ALA A 163 24.60 6.26 4.23
N ARG A 164 23.65 6.79 5.01
CA ARG A 164 23.75 6.93 6.47
C ARG A 164 23.45 5.62 7.23
N GLY A 165 22.99 4.58 6.53
CA GLY A 165 22.54 3.33 7.13
C GLY A 165 21.25 3.47 7.94
N PRO A 166 20.65 2.35 8.39
CA PRO A 166 19.31 2.36 8.99
C PRO A 166 19.13 3.32 10.17
N GLN A 167 20.09 3.37 11.09
CA GLN A 167 19.99 4.30 12.23
C GLN A 167 19.99 5.77 11.77
N GLY A 168 20.90 6.13 10.87
CA GLY A 168 20.97 7.50 10.36
C GLY A 168 19.76 7.90 9.51
N VAL A 169 19.14 6.95 8.79
CA VAL A 169 17.85 7.17 8.13
C VAL A 169 16.76 7.45 9.16
N ARG A 170 16.60 6.58 10.16
CA ARG A 170 15.57 6.72 11.20
C ARG A 170 15.67 8.08 11.91
N GLU A 171 16.87 8.47 12.34
CA GLU A 171 17.09 9.74 13.05
C GLU A 171 16.78 10.96 12.18
N ALA A 172 17.22 10.95 10.92
CA ALA A 172 16.97 12.05 10.00
C ALA A 172 15.47 12.18 9.69
N VAL A 173 14.80 11.06 9.41
CA VAL A 173 13.36 11.03 9.12
C VAL A 173 12.55 11.43 10.34
N ALA A 174 12.92 11.02 11.56
CA ALA A 174 12.26 11.45 12.79
C ALA A 174 12.34 12.97 13.02
N ALA A 175 13.50 13.59 12.72
CA ALA A 175 13.64 15.04 12.82
C ALA A 175 12.75 15.78 11.81
N MET A 176 12.66 15.26 10.58
CA MET A 176 11.75 15.77 9.54
C MET A 176 10.29 15.61 9.97
N ALA A 177 9.89 14.42 10.37
CA ALA A 177 8.52 14.08 10.78
C ALA A 177 8.04 14.90 12.00
N SER A 178 8.92 15.17 12.97
CA SER A 178 8.62 16.06 14.10
C SER A 178 8.24 17.47 13.65
N GLY A 179 8.94 17.99 12.63
CA GLY A 179 8.60 19.27 12.00
C GLY A 179 7.24 19.23 11.30
N LEU A 180 6.96 18.17 10.53
CA LEU A 180 5.66 17.95 9.88
C LEU A 180 4.52 17.91 10.90
N HIS A 181 4.69 17.13 11.97
CA HIS A 181 3.71 17.02 13.05
C HIS A 181 3.44 18.38 13.70
N GLY A 182 4.50 19.16 13.97
CA GLY A 182 4.40 20.52 14.50
C GLY A 182 3.65 21.50 13.59
N LEU A 183 3.62 21.25 12.28
CA LEU A 183 2.87 22.02 11.29
C LEU A 183 1.45 21.47 11.04
N GLY A 184 1.05 20.43 11.79
CA GLY A 184 -0.29 19.86 11.71
C GLY A 184 -0.47 18.89 10.54
N ILE A 185 0.58 18.21 10.11
CA ILE A 185 0.53 17.07 9.19
C ILE A 185 0.46 15.76 10.01
N GLN A 186 -0.40 14.82 9.60
CA GLN A 186 -0.57 13.53 10.30
C GLN A 186 -0.14 12.35 9.46
N LEU A 187 -0.14 12.48 8.13
CA LEU A 187 0.19 11.41 7.19
C LEU A 187 1.23 11.92 6.22
N ASP A 188 2.33 11.21 6.08
CA ASP A 188 3.25 11.41 4.97
C ASP A 188 3.07 10.29 3.97
N LEU A 189 3.03 10.65 2.70
CA LEU A 189 3.01 9.70 1.60
C LEU A 189 4.45 9.24 1.33
N ALA A 190 5.12 8.71 2.34
CA ALA A 190 6.51 8.27 2.32
C ALA A 190 6.69 7.13 3.35
N PRO A 191 7.76 6.32 3.27
CA PRO A 191 8.84 6.33 2.28
C PRO A 191 8.49 5.65 0.97
N VAL A 192 9.36 5.83 -0.03
CA VAL A 192 9.35 5.05 -1.27
C VAL A 192 9.98 3.69 -0.99
N ALA A 193 9.16 2.64 -1.06
CA ALA A 193 9.56 1.26 -0.88
C ALA A 193 10.00 0.58 -2.18
N ASP A 194 9.89 1.26 -3.32
CA ASP A 194 10.28 0.69 -4.62
C ASP A 194 11.77 0.36 -4.69
N LEU A 195 12.12 -0.76 -5.29
CA LEU A 195 13.49 -1.06 -5.71
C LEU A 195 13.71 -0.47 -7.10
N ARG A 196 14.82 0.26 -7.26
CA ARG A 196 15.32 0.71 -8.56
C ARG A 196 15.97 -0.45 -9.33
N SER A 197 15.15 -1.37 -9.81
CA SER A 197 15.60 -2.54 -10.56
C SER A 197 15.79 -2.26 -12.05
N ASN A 198 15.14 -1.22 -12.58
CA ASN A 198 15.35 -0.67 -13.92
C ASN A 198 16.22 0.61 -13.86
N PRO A 199 17.49 0.59 -14.30
CA PRO A 199 18.33 1.78 -14.27
C PRO A 199 17.82 2.94 -15.13
N ALA A 200 17.00 2.66 -16.15
CA ALA A 200 16.41 3.64 -17.04
C ALA A 200 15.12 4.28 -16.48
N ASP A 201 14.64 3.83 -15.31
CA ASP A 201 13.52 4.46 -14.63
C ASP A 201 13.93 5.83 -14.08
N ALA A 202 13.28 6.87 -14.61
CA ALA A 202 13.43 8.25 -14.17
C ALA A 202 12.31 8.71 -13.22
N VAL A 203 11.25 7.92 -13.06
CA VAL A 203 10.10 8.23 -12.19
C VAL A 203 10.40 7.94 -10.74
N ILE A 204 10.90 6.75 -10.41
CA ILE A 204 11.46 6.48 -9.07
C ILE A 204 12.88 7.03 -9.02
N GLY A 205 13.80 6.45 -9.80
CA GLY A 205 15.17 6.94 -9.88
C GLY A 205 15.83 7.07 -8.50
N ASP A 206 16.26 8.28 -8.15
CA ASP A 206 16.90 8.63 -6.88
C ASP A 206 15.96 8.66 -5.67
N ARG A 207 14.64 8.61 -5.90
CA ARG A 207 13.62 8.51 -4.84
C ARG A 207 13.62 7.17 -4.13
N SER A 208 14.31 6.16 -4.65
CA SER A 208 14.48 4.86 -3.99
C SER A 208 15.83 4.79 -3.28
N PHE A 209 15.88 4.11 -2.13
CA PHE A 209 17.12 3.75 -1.45
C PHE A 209 18.09 2.90 -2.30
N GLY A 210 17.65 2.28 -3.40
CA GLY A 210 18.53 1.58 -4.34
C GLY A 210 17.91 0.37 -5.04
N GLY A 211 18.76 -0.47 -5.63
CA GLY A 211 18.35 -1.67 -6.38
C GLY A 211 18.56 -3.00 -5.66
N ASP A 212 19.18 -3.00 -4.47
CA ASP A 212 19.49 -4.22 -3.71
C ASP A 212 18.39 -4.53 -2.68
N PRO A 213 17.62 -5.63 -2.83
CA PRO A 213 16.59 -6.02 -1.88
C PRO A 213 17.12 -6.23 -0.44
N GLY A 214 18.40 -6.59 -0.29
CA GLY A 214 19.04 -6.77 1.03
C GLY A 214 19.32 -5.45 1.75
N LEU A 215 19.39 -4.34 1.03
CA LEU A 215 19.65 -3.00 1.59
C LEU A 215 18.37 -2.16 1.70
N VAL A 216 17.51 -2.21 0.69
CA VAL A 216 16.32 -1.34 0.63
C VAL A 216 15.35 -1.64 1.77
N GLY A 217 15.06 -2.91 2.07
CA GLY A 217 14.11 -3.27 3.12
C GLY A 217 14.44 -2.68 4.51
N PRO A 218 15.66 -2.89 5.04
CA PRO A 218 16.07 -2.29 6.32
C PRO A 218 16.03 -0.74 6.33
N LEU A 219 16.30 -0.09 5.21
CA LEU A 219 16.25 1.38 5.10
C LEU A 219 14.80 1.90 5.06
N VAL A 220 13.92 1.20 4.34
CA VAL A 220 12.47 1.48 4.34
C VAL A 220 11.88 1.32 5.73
N ALA A 221 12.18 0.21 6.42
CA ALA A 221 11.75 -0.02 7.79
C ALA A 221 12.25 1.08 8.76
N ALA A 222 13.48 1.53 8.57
CA ALA A 222 14.04 2.64 9.36
C ALA A 222 13.33 3.97 9.08
N ALA A 223 12.99 4.26 7.83
CA ALA A 223 12.24 5.46 7.47
C ALA A 223 10.80 5.43 8.04
N VAL A 224 10.10 4.29 7.96
CA VAL A 224 8.79 4.09 8.60
C VAL A 224 8.86 4.37 10.11
N ASN A 225 9.83 3.74 10.80
CA ASN A 225 10.04 3.98 12.23
C ASN A 225 10.37 5.45 12.53
N GLY A 226 11.15 6.11 11.67
CA GLY A 226 11.45 7.53 11.80
C GLY A 226 10.19 8.40 11.71
N LEU A 227 9.32 8.14 10.74
CA LEU A 227 8.04 8.85 10.61
C LEU A 227 7.20 8.69 11.90
N HIS A 228 7.07 7.45 12.37
CA HIS A 228 6.33 7.14 13.60
C HIS A 228 6.94 7.80 14.84
N ASP A 229 8.26 7.78 15.00
CA ASP A 229 8.97 8.46 16.09
C ASP A 229 8.72 9.98 16.10
N GLY A 230 8.56 10.59 14.93
CA GLY A 230 8.21 12.00 14.77
C GLY A 230 6.72 12.30 14.86
N GLY A 231 5.86 11.30 15.07
CA GLY A 231 4.41 11.47 15.23
C GLY A 231 3.63 11.59 13.91
N VAL A 232 4.18 11.08 12.81
CA VAL A 232 3.56 11.09 11.48
C VAL A 232 3.38 9.66 10.98
N ALA A 233 2.21 9.34 10.43
CA ALA A 233 1.95 8.03 9.84
C ALA A 233 2.66 7.90 8.48
N ALA A 234 3.15 6.69 8.19
CA ALA A 234 3.84 6.37 6.94
C ALA A 234 2.88 5.78 5.88
N THR A 235 3.23 5.97 4.61
CA THR A 235 2.58 5.32 3.47
C THR A 235 3.64 4.73 2.55
N LEU A 236 3.81 3.41 2.59
CA LEU A 236 4.68 2.71 1.66
C LEU A 236 4.16 2.85 0.24
N LYS A 237 5.03 3.26 -0.68
CA LYS A 237 4.68 3.41 -2.09
C LYS A 237 5.80 2.93 -3.02
N HIS A 238 5.51 2.46 -4.23
CA HIS A 238 4.20 2.38 -4.87
C HIS A 238 3.87 0.90 -5.09
N PHE A 239 3.12 0.29 -4.18
CA PHE A 239 2.82 -1.14 -4.26
C PHE A 239 2.16 -1.49 -5.62
N PRO A 240 2.58 -2.57 -6.31
CA PRO A 240 3.50 -3.63 -5.85
C PRO A 240 4.99 -3.36 -6.09
N GLY A 241 5.38 -2.20 -6.61
CA GLY A 241 6.76 -1.87 -6.95
C GLY A 241 6.82 -1.22 -8.33
N LEU A 242 7.05 0.08 -8.40
CA LEU A 242 7.11 0.85 -9.64
C LEU A 242 8.53 0.94 -10.23
N GLY A 243 9.57 0.77 -9.42
CA GLY A 243 10.97 1.01 -9.84
C GLY A 243 11.55 0.00 -10.86
N GLY A 244 10.77 -0.99 -11.28
CA GLY A 244 11.08 -1.89 -12.39
C GLY A 244 10.32 -1.58 -13.68
N ALA A 245 9.27 -0.77 -13.62
CA ALA A 245 8.43 -0.47 -14.76
C ALA A 245 9.14 0.45 -15.78
N ALA A 246 8.70 0.36 -17.03
CA ALA A 246 9.08 1.31 -18.06
C ALA A 246 7.97 2.35 -18.26
N GLY A 247 8.36 3.59 -18.51
CA GLY A 247 7.44 4.71 -18.76
C GLY A 247 7.04 5.46 -17.50
N ASP A 248 6.35 6.58 -17.72
CA ASP A 248 5.87 7.44 -16.64
C ASP A 248 4.36 7.22 -16.40
N PRO A 249 3.92 6.78 -15.21
CA PRO A 249 2.51 6.61 -14.88
C PRO A 249 1.67 7.88 -15.05
N HIS A 250 2.28 9.07 -15.00
CA HIS A 250 1.58 10.32 -15.28
C HIS A 250 1.20 10.48 -16.75
N SER A 251 1.86 9.75 -17.65
CA SER A 251 1.69 9.86 -19.11
C SER A 251 1.10 8.60 -19.76
N ALA A 252 1.35 7.42 -19.19
CA ALA A 252 0.87 6.15 -19.71
C ALA A 252 0.78 5.09 -18.61
N MET A 253 0.00 4.03 -18.83
CA MET A 253 -0.06 2.92 -17.88
C MET A 253 1.30 2.20 -17.81
N PRO A 254 1.97 2.16 -16.64
CA PRO A 254 3.23 1.46 -16.50
C PRO A 254 2.99 -0.05 -16.57
N SER A 255 3.95 -0.78 -17.14
CA SER A 255 3.95 -2.24 -17.13
C SER A 255 5.34 -2.76 -16.76
N ASP A 256 5.37 -3.78 -15.90
CA ASP A 256 6.56 -4.53 -15.56
C ASP A 256 6.36 -6.00 -15.93
N GLY A 257 7.34 -6.58 -16.63
CA GLY A 257 7.36 -8.00 -17.02
C GLY A 257 7.89 -8.92 -15.92
N GLU A 258 8.18 -8.39 -14.74
CA GLU A 258 8.64 -9.15 -13.59
C GLU A 258 7.68 -10.29 -13.22
N SER A 259 8.20 -11.51 -13.14
CA SER A 259 7.42 -12.67 -12.67
C SER A 259 7.12 -12.55 -11.17
N LEU A 260 5.99 -13.09 -10.72
CA LEU A 260 5.63 -13.12 -9.29
C LEU A 260 6.74 -13.72 -8.39
N ALA A 261 7.43 -14.77 -8.86
CA ALA A 261 8.53 -15.38 -8.11
C ALA A 261 9.73 -14.43 -7.93
N ARG A 262 10.02 -13.64 -8.96
CA ARG A 262 11.06 -12.61 -8.90
C ARG A 262 10.63 -11.46 -8.00
N TRP A 263 9.42 -10.94 -8.17
CA TRP A 263 8.82 -9.93 -7.31
C TRP A 263 8.87 -10.30 -5.82
N ALA A 264 8.50 -11.54 -5.49
CA ALA A 264 8.55 -12.06 -4.12
C ALA A 264 10.00 -12.12 -3.56
N ALA A 265 10.99 -12.29 -4.42
CA ALA A 265 12.40 -12.29 -4.05
C ALA A 265 13.04 -10.89 -4.04
N THR A 266 12.37 -9.88 -4.60
CA THR A 266 12.88 -8.51 -4.78
C THR A 266 11.94 -7.47 -4.13
N GLN A 267 11.05 -6.85 -4.92
CA GLN A 267 10.17 -5.74 -4.56
C GLN A 267 9.36 -6.03 -3.30
N ALA A 268 8.78 -7.23 -3.18
CA ALA A 268 7.94 -7.58 -2.04
C ALA A 268 8.66 -7.45 -0.69
N ARG A 269 9.99 -7.62 -0.67
CA ARG A 269 10.78 -7.62 0.57
C ARG A 269 10.85 -6.25 1.21
N SER A 270 10.93 -5.18 0.42
CA SER A 270 10.94 -3.81 0.97
C SER A 270 9.58 -3.43 1.53
N PHE A 271 8.49 -3.78 0.85
CA PHE A 271 7.13 -3.59 1.37
C PHE A 271 6.90 -4.40 2.65
N ALA A 272 7.29 -5.68 2.67
CA ALA A 272 7.17 -6.51 3.87
C ALA A 272 7.95 -5.91 5.05
N ALA A 273 9.20 -5.49 4.84
CA ALA A 273 10.01 -4.86 5.88
C ALA A 273 9.37 -3.57 6.43
N GLY A 274 8.75 -2.76 5.56
CA GLY A 274 8.03 -1.56 6.00
C GLY A 274 6.71 -1.87 6.72
N ILE A 275 6.01 -2.96 6.37
CA ILE A 275 4.77 -3.40 7.04
C ILE A 275 5.07 -3.96 8.44
N ASP A 276 6.20 -4.67 8.58
CA ASP A 276 6.62 -5.26 9.85
C ASP A 276 7.20 -4.25 10.85
N ALA A 277 7.48 -3.02 10.40
CA ALA A 277 8.11 -1.93 11.15
C ALA A 277 7.11 -1.14 12.02
#